data_AF-A0AA88H8A2-F1
#
_entry.id   AF-A0AA88H8A2-F1
#
_cell.length_a   1.000
_cell.length_b   1.000
_cell.length_c   1.000
_cell.angle_alpha   90.00
_cell.angle_beta   90.00
_cell.angle_gamma   90.00
#
_symmetry.space_group_name_H-M   'P 1'
#
loop_
_entity.id
_entity.type
_entity.pdbx_description
1 polymer ?
#
loop_
_entity_poly.entity_id
_entity_poly.type
_entity_poly.pdbx_seq_one_letter_code
_entity_poly.pdbx_strand_id
1 'polypeptide(L)'
;MKGMKASKALNPDGIPLTSPFLKIMERVIVEKLNSHLELNNLISDHQHGFRKNRSTVSQLVVIHDYIQSTLDRGIPIDIILIDLLKVFDRISLRKLIHCLEIYGIKGQLKNWLSAYLNDRKIAVKVADTLSTWTDATSGVPQGSVLGPVLFVMYIDICINVISQTDFDLFADDTKLLGEASASSQIQSDLDALTEKLEEWQLSPNLAKCSVIQLGRQNPMYSYKMKGIDLTESTCEKDLGVILSLDLKPVKHIGLVVPAELDCDESLSSSENPQKPSLDKWLDLPSSGSLVLILLASSTNIVAAASFQLLGSILFLNMGVLHVART
;
A
#
# COMPACT_ATOMS: atom_id res chain seq x y z
N MET A 1 -21.70 -2.96 44.87
CA MET A 1 -22.01 -2.06 43.73
C MET A 1 -20.97 -2.27 42.65
N LYS A 2 -21.42 -2.64 41.44
CA LYS A 2 -20.61 -2.77 40.22
C LYS A 2 -20.32 -1.38 39.63
N GLY A 3 -19.21 -1.27 38.89
CA GLY A 3 -19.00 -0.25 37.84
C GLY A 3 -17.86 0.72 38.15
N MET A 4 -16.87 0.99 37.31
CA MET A 4 -16.63 0.61 35.91
C MET A 4 -15.12 0.43 35.71
N LYS A 5 -14.74 -0.66 35.05
CA LYS A 5 -13.39 -0.91 34.57
C LYS A 5 -13.03 0.15 33.53
N ALA A 6 -11.81 0.68 33.60
CA ALA A 6 -11.23 1.50 32.56
C ALA A 6 -11.41 0.81 31.19
N SER A 7 -12.14 1.47 30.31
CA SER A 7 -12.45 0.99 28.96
C SER A 7 -11.16 0.90 28.16
N LYS A 8 -10.80 -0.35 27.85
CA LYS A 8 -9.82 -0.74 26.85
C LYS A 8 -10.39 -0.37 25.47
N ALA A 9 -9.51 0.14 24.58
CA ALA A 9 -9.69 0.43 23.16
C ALA A 9 -10.50 1.71 22.78
N LEU A 10 -9.81 2.85 22.70
CA LEU A 10 -10.05 3.79 21.60
C LEU A 10 -8.93 3.59 20.58
N ASN A 11 -9.31 3.27 19.35
CA ASN A 11 -8.39 3.22 18.23
C ASN A 11 -7.91 4.66 17.95
N PRO A 12 -6.60 4.97 18.04
CA PRO A 12 -6.11 6.35 17.92
C PRO A 12 -6.05 6.89 16.48
N ASP A 13 -6.66 6.21 15.50
CA ASP A 13 -6.63 6.55 14.06
C ASP A 13 -7.51 7.76 13.70
N GLY A 14 -7.51 8.81 14.53
CA GLY A 14 -8.22 10.07 14.24
C GLY A 14 -7.48 10.87 13.18
N ILE A 15 -8.22 11.48 12.23
CA ILE A 15 -7.63 12.33 11.18
C ILE A 15 -7.49 13.77 11.68
N PRO A 16 -6.27 14.32 11.81
CA PRO A 16 -6.03 15.74 12.05
C PRO A 16 -6.75 16.64 11.03
N LEU A 17 -7.60 17.54 11.52
CA LEU A 17 -8.19 18.59 10.71
C LEU A 17 -7.18 19.74 10.54
N THR A 18 -6.41 19.72 9.46
CA THR A 18 -5.53 20.86 9.09
C THR A 18 -6.30 21.97 8.39
N SER A 19 -5.86 23.21 8.58
CA SER A 19 -6.46 24.41 7.94
C SER A 19 -6.48 24.28 6.41
N PRO A 20 -7.54 24.70 5.71
CA PRO A 20 -7.60 24.70 4.26
C PRO A 20 -6.43 25.46 3.60
N PHE A 21 -6.01 26.58 4.19
CA PHE A 21 -4.87 27.36 3.70
C PHE A 21 -3.56 26.57 3.78
N LEU A 22 -3.38 25.81 4.86
CA LEU A 22 -2.21 24.95 5.03
C LEU A 22 -2.21 23.83 3.98
N LYS A 23 -3.37 23.22 3.72
CA LYS A 23 -3.51 22.19 2.66
C LYS A 23 -3.19 22.72 1.26
N ILE A 24 -3.55 23.97 0.96
CA ILE A 24 -3.18 24.61 -0.32
C ILE A 24 -1.66 24.76 -0.41
N MET A 25 -1.02 25.24 0.66
CA MET A 25 0.43 25.41 0.70
C MET A 25 1.15 24.06 0.60
N GLU A 26 0.68 23.04 1.32
CA GLU A 26 1.20 21.67 1.24
C GLU A 26 1.15 21.14 -0.19
N ARG A 27 0.04 21.34 -0.93
CA ARG A 27 -0.08 20.91 -2.34
C ARG A 27 0.98 21.55 -3.24
N VAL A 28 1.19 22.86 -3.12
CA VAL A 28 2.21 23.59 -3.90
C VAL A 28 3.62 23.06 -3.58
N ILE A 29 3.90 22.76 -2.32
CA ILE A 29 5.20 22.21 -1.90
C ILE A 29 5.37 20.78 -2.42
N VAL A 30 4.36 19.93 -2.28
CA VAL A 30 4.36 18.54 -2.77
C VAL A 30 4.64 18.47 -4.26
N GLU A 31 4.01 19.34 -5.06
CA GLU A 31 4.24 19.40 -6.50
C GLU A 31 5.71 19.70 -6.83
N LYS A 32 6.30 20.68 -6.14
CA LYS A 32 7.71 21.04 -6.32
C LYS A 32 8.66 19.95 -5.82
N LEU A 33 8.35 19.32 -4.68
CA LEU A 33 9.15 18.22 -4.12
C LEU A 33 9.14 17.02 -5.06
N ASN A 34 7.98 16.57 -5.51
CA ASN A 34 7.89 15.46 -6.46
C ASN A 34 8.63 15.75 -7.76
N SER A 35 8.50 16.98 -8.29
CA SER A 35 9.26 17.39 -9.48
C SER A 35 10.79 17.31 -9.25
N HIS A 36 11.27 17.76 -8.08
CA HIS A 36 12.68 17.65 -7.71
C HIS A 36 13.14 16.19 -7.56
N LEU A 37 12.35 15.36 -6.90
CA LEU A 37 12.66 13.93 -6.70
C LEU A 37 12.70 13.17 -8.03
N GLU A 38 11.75 13.43 -8.93
CA GLU A 38 11.67 12.81 -10.26
C GLU A 38 12.81 13.28 -11.18
N LEU A 39 13.04 14.60 -11.30
CA LEU A 39 14.07 15.15 -12.21
C LEU A 39 15.49 14.71 -11.86
N ASN A 40 15.75 14.40 -10.59
CA ASN A 40 17.06 13.98 -10.10
C ASN A 40 17.14 12.46 -9.83
N ASN A 41 16.10 11.69 -10.17
CA ASN A 41 16.03 10.23 -9.92
C ASN A 41 16.39 9.84 -8.48
N LEU A 42 15.84 10.56 -7.50
CA LEU A 42 16.25 10.41 -6.10
C LEU A 42 15.49 9.32 -5.35
N ILE A 43 14.35 8.85 -5.87
CA ILE A 43 13.52 7.82 -5.24
C ILE A 43 13.56 6.55 -6.08
N SER A 44 13.67 5.40 -5.42
CA SER A 44 13.68 4.09 -6.06
C SER A 44 12.45 3.86 -6.94
N ASP A 45 12.67 3.26 -8.11
CA ASP A 45 11.61 2.91 -9.06
C ASP A 45 10.72 1.76 -8.58
N HIS A 46 11.19 1.01 -7.59
CA HIS A 46 10.47 -0.06 -6.87
C HIS A 46 9.50 0.47 -5.81
N GLN A 47 9.48 1.78 -5.53
CA GLN A 47 8.44 2.38 -4.71
C GLN A 47 7.22 2.69 -5.56
N HIS A 48 6.10 2.02 -5.31
CA HIS A 48 4.83 2.24 -6.00
C HIS A 48 3.84 3.08 -5.17
N GLY A 49 4.00 3.13 -3.85
CA GLY A 49 3.15 3.89 -2.96
C GLY A 49 3.37 5.40 -3.09
N PHE A 50 2.28 6.16 -3.15
CA PHE A 50 2.27 7.63 -3.19
C PHE A 50 3.11 8.27 -4.31
N ARG A 51 3.48 7.51 -5.36
CA ARG A 51 4.13 8.03 -6.56
C ARG A 51 3.13 8.28 -7.67
N LYS A 52 3.41 9.30 -8.48
CA LYS A 52 2.62 9.59 -9.69
C LYS A 52 2.80 8.45 -10.69
N ASN A 53 1.73 8.10 -11.40
CA ASN A 53 1.71 7.02 -12.40
C ASN A 53 2.08 5.62 -11.85
N ARG A 54 2.02 5.42 -10.53
CA ARG A 54 2.12 4.12 -9.87
C ARG A 54 0.81 3.85 -9.11
N SER A 55 0.50 2.57 -8.96
CA SER A 55 -0.70 2.08 -8.28
C SER A 55 -0.44 0.73 -7.64
N THR A 56 -1.36 0.27 -6.79
CA THR A 56 -1.34 -1.08 -6.22
C THR A 56 -1.27 -2.13 -7.33
N VAL A 57 -2.08 -1.98 -8.37
CA VAL A 57 -2.12 -2.86 -9.54
C VAL A 57 -0.76 -2.91 -10.24
N SER A 58 -0.11 -1.75 -10.45
CA SER A 58 1.20 -1.74 -11.12
C SER A 58 2.26 -2.51 -10.34
N GLN A 59 2.22 -2.47 -8.99
CA GLN A 59 3.17 -3.22 -8.17
C GLN A 59 2.88 -4.72 -8.26
N LEU A 60 1.60 -5.09 -8.08
CA LEU A 60 1.17 -6.48 -8.16
C LEU A 60 1.54 -7.10 -9.51
N VAL A 61 1.38 -6.38 -10.62
CA VAL A 61 1.77 -6.86 -11.96
C VAL A 61 3.28 -7.13 -12.02
N VAL A 62 4.12 -6.20 -11.53
CA VAL A 62 5.59 -6.37 -11.55
C VAL A 62 6.01 -7.58 -10.71
N ILE A 63 5.48 -7.70 -9.49
CA ILE A 63 5.77 -8.82 -8.58
C ILE A 63 5.32 -10.15 -9.19
N HIS A 64 4.08 -10.22 -9.70
CA HIS A 64 3.55 -11.44 -10.28
C HIS A 64 4.32 -11.87 -11.54
N ASP A 65 4.74 -10.92 -12.38
CA ASP A 65 5.56 -11.20 -13.55
C ASP A 65 6.94 -11.77 -13.17
N TYR A 66 7.58 -11.17 -12.15
CA TYR A 66 8.84 -11.68 -11.59
C TYR A 66 8.69 -13.10 -11.02
N ILE A 67 7.64 -13.34 -10.22
CA ILE A 67 7.36 -14.65 -9.64
C ILE A 67 7.12 -15.68 -10.75
N GLN A 68 6.22 -15.38 -11.69
CA GLN A 68 5.83 -16.33 -12.73
C GLN A 68 7.02 -16.66 -13.64
N SER A 69 7.75 -15.65 -14.12
CA SER A 69 8.90 -15.85 -15.00
C SER A 69 10.02 -16.66 -14.35
N THR A 70 10.21 -16.55 -13.04
CA THR A 70 11.21 -17.32 -12.31
C THR A 70 10.75 -18.75 -12.02
N LEU A 71 9.48 -18.95 -11.69
CA LEU A 71 8.89 -20.28 -11.53
C LEU A 71 8.81 -21.06 -12.85
N ASP A 72 8.56 -20.39 -13.97
CA ASP A 72 8.55 -21.01 -15.31
C ASP A 72 9.94 -21.54 -15.72
N ARG A 73 11.01 -20.92 -15.17
CA ARG A 73 12.39 -21.42 -15.29
C ARG A 73 12.68 -22.61 -14.35
N GLY A 74 11.70 -23.01 -13.52
CA GLY A 74 11.84 -24.08 -12.55
C GLY A 74 12.64 -23.70 -11.31
N ILE A 75 12.83 -22.40 -11.06
CA ILE A 75 13.63 -21.88 -9.95
C ILE A 75 12.70 -21.55 -8.77
N PRO A 76 12.92 -22.12 -7.58
CA PRO A 76 12.16 -21.76 -6.38
C PRO A 76 12.49 -20.34 -5.89
N ILE A 77 11.51 -19.67 -5.31
CA ILE A 77 11.58 -18.26 -4.91
C ILE A 77 11.11 -18.13 -3.47
N ASP A 78 11.79 -17.29 -2.70
CA ASP A 78 11.36 -16.88 -1.37
C ASP A 78 10.96 -15.39 -1.39
N ILE A 79 9.81 -15.10 -0.81
CA ILE A 79 9.24 -13.75 -0.70
C ILE A 79 9.09 -13.42 0.77
N ILE A 80 9.80 -12.41 1.24
CA ILE A 80 9.71 -11.94 2.62
C ILE A 80 8.85 -10.69 2.66
N LEU A 81 7.75 -10.76 3.41
CA LEU A 81 6.84 -9.65 3.65
C LEU A 81 7.19 -8.99 4.98
N ILE A 82 7.47 -7.70 4.95
CA ILE A 82 7.87 -6.92 6.11
C ILE A 82 6.75 -5.94 6.45
N ASP A 83 6.15 -6.13 7.63
CA ASP A 83 5.16 -5.21 8.21
C ASP A 83 5.88 -4.29 9.20
N LEU A 84 5.64 -2.98 9.11
CA LEU A 84 6.24 -2.00 10.00
C LEU A 84 5.21 -1.47 11.01
N LEU A 85 5.62 -1.32 12.27
CA LEU A 85 4.71 -0.86 13.33
C LEU A 85 4.41 0.63 13.22
N LYS A 86 3.17 0.99 12.86
CA LYS A 86 2.62 2.35 12.93
C LYS A 86 3.59 3.40 12.36
N VAL A 87 4.06 3.19 11.14
CA VAL A 87 5.15 3.98 10.55
C VAL A 87 4.91 5.48 10.60
N PHE A 88 3.73 5.94 10.19
CA PHE A 88 3.39 7.36 10.13
C PHE A 88 3.45 8.05 11.49
N ASP A 89 3.19 7.33 12.58
CA ASP A 89 3.23 7.85 13.96
C ASP A 89 4.65 7.85 14.54
N ARG A 90 5.53 6.97 14.05
CA ARG A 90 6.85 6.70 14.63
C ARG A 90 8.00 7.45 13.97
N ILE A 91 7.78 8.09 12.83
CA ILE A 91 8.84 8.85 12.12
C ILE A 91 9.46 9.87 13.06
N SER A 92 10.78 9.80 13.18
CA SER A 92 11.56 10.74 13.98
C SER A 92 11.68 12.08 13.26
N LEU A 93 11.12 13.16 13.84
CA LEU A 93 11.15 14.49 13.23
C LEU A 93 12.59 14.97 12.96
N ARG A 94 13.51 14.69 13.88
CA ARG A 94 14.94 15.02 13.72
C ARG A 94 15.55 14.31 12.51
N LYS A 95 15.30 13.01 12.36
CA LYS A 95 15.82 12.24 11.22
C LYS A 95 15.12 12.61 9.93
N LEU A 96 13.84 12.97 9.98
CA LEU A 96 13.11 13.43 8.81
C LEU A 96 13.69 14.75 8.29
N ILE A 97 14.03 15.69 9.19
CA ILE A 97 14.73 16.93 8.81
C ILE A 97 16.11 16.61 8.22
N HIS A 98 16.84 15.64 8.77
CA HIS A 98 18.12 15.20 8.19
C HIS A 98 17.94 14.54 6.82
N CYS A 99 16.90 13.72 6.63
CA CYS A 99 16.49 13.17 5.34
C CYS A 99 16.31 14.28 4.30
N LEU A 100 15.60 15.36 4.63
CA LEU A 100 15.46 16.50 3.70
C LEU A 100 16.82 17.03 3.21
N GLU A 101 17.83 17.08 4.09
CA GLU A 101 19.19 17.52 3.73
C GLU A 101 19.90 16.54 2.80
N ILE A 102 19.74 15.23 3.02
CA ILE A 102 20.26 14.16 2.16
C ILE A 102 19.71 14.30 0.74
N TYR A 103 18.42 14.58 0.60
CA TYR A 103 17.76 14.84 -0.69
C TYR A 103 18.05 16.23 -1.29
N GLY A 104 18.96 17.00 -0.67
CA GLY A 104 19.40 18.31 -1.18
C GLY A 104 18.43 19.46 -0.91
N ILE A 105 17.41 19.27 -0.08
CA ILE A 105 16.44 20.32 0.26
C ILE A 105 17.06 21.26 1.30
N LYS A 106 17.27 22.52 0.91
CA LYS A 106 18.01 23.52 1.69
C LYS A 106 17.27 24.86 1.74
N GLY A 107 17.81 25.79 2.53
CA GLY A 107 17.34 27.18 2.60
C GLY A 107 15.93 27.32 3.18
N GLN A 108 15.14 28.22 2.60
CA GLN A 108 13.83 28.60 3.11
C GLN A 108 12.84 27.42 3.13
N LEU A 109 12.88 26.54 2.12
CA LEU A 109 12.00 25.37 2.07
C LEU A 109 12.27 24.41 3.23
N LYS A 110 13.54 24.12 3.52
CA LYS A 110 13.91 23.31 4.69
C LYS A 110 13.41 23.94 5.98
N ASN A 111 13.62 25.25 6.15
CA ASN A 111 13.19 25.96 7.36
C ASN A 111 11.66 25.92 7.52
N TRP A 112 10.91 26.07 6.43
CA TRP A 112 9.46 25.95 6.44
C TRP A 112 9.02 24.53 6.80
N LEU A 113 9.62 23.49 6.22
CA LEU A 113 9.33 22.09 6.53
C LEU A 113 9.67 21.75 7.98
N SER A 114 10.80 22.23 8.49
CA SER A 114 11.16 22.08 9.90
C SER A 114 10.15 22.77 10.82
N ALA A 115 9.67 23.97 10.48
CA ALA A 115 8.64 24.66 11.25
C ALA A 115 7.27 23.96 11.15
N TYR A 116 6.94 23.37 9.99
CA TYR A 116 5.73 22.60 9.78
C TYR A 116 5.69 21.32 10.65
N LEU A 117 6.84 20.66 10.81
CA LEU A 117 6.95 19.39 11.52
C LEU A 117 7.04 19.56 13.04
N ASN A 118 7.70 20.62 13.53
CA ASN A 118 7.97 20.86 14.96
C ASN A 118 6.83 21.62 15.67
N ASP A 119 6.87 21.61 17.00
CA ASP A 119 5.97 22.35 17.92
C ASP A 119 4.47 22.15 17.67
N ARG A 120 4.11 21.01 17.05
CA ARG A 120 2.73 20.64 16.82
C ARG A 120 2.09 20.12 18.11
N LYS A 121 0.85 20.55 18.34
CA LYS A 121 0.01 20.02 19.41
C LYS A 121 -1.19 19.31 18.82
N ILE A 122 -1.56 18.19 19.43
CA ILE A 122 -2.71 17.39 19.07
C ILE A 122 -3.68 17.32 20.25
N ALA A 123 -4.97 17.31 19.94
CA ALA A 123 -6.05 17.06 20.89
C ALA A 123 -7.12 16.23 20.18
N VAL A 124 -7.76 15.33 20.90
CA VAL A 124 -8.82 14.46 20.38
C VAL A 124 -10.17 15.06 20.74
N LYS A 125 -11.02 15.27 19.75
CA LYS A 125 -12.42 15.70 19.95
C LYS A 125 -13.35 14.51 19.75
N VAL A 126 -14.14 14.18 20.76
CA VAL A 126 -15.20 13.16 20.69
C VAL A 126 -16.52 13.84 21.01
N ALA A 127 -17.44 13.87 20.03
CA ALA A 127 -18.65 14.69 20.08
C ALA A 127 -18.31 16.15 20.45
N ASP A 128 -18.84 16.67 21.55
CA ASP A 128 -18.59 18.04 22.02
C ASP A 128 -17.47 18.16 23.05
N THR A 129 -16.77 17.07 23.36
CA THR A 129 -15.68 17.05 24.35
C THR A 129 -14.33 17.05 23.66
N LEU A 130 -13.44 17.96 24.08
CA LEU A 130 -12.06 18.05 23.61
C LEU A 130 -11.10 17.58 24.71
N SER A 131 -10.12 16.74 24.36
CA SER A 131 -9.06 16.35 25.28
C SER A 131 -8.11 17.50 25.58
N THR A 132 -7.24 17.30 26.58
CA THR A 132 -6.08 18.19 26.76
C THR A 132 -5.16 18.13 25.54
N TRP A 133 -4.57 19.27 25.20
CA TRP A 133 -3.53 19.35 24.18
C TRP A 133 -2.28 18.61 24.63
N THR A 134 -1.70 17.84 23.71
CA THR A 134 -0.46 17.08 23.91
C THR A 134 0.50 17.39 22.78
N ASP A 135 1.80 17.45 23.06
CA ASP A 135 2.81 17.68 22.04
C ASP A 135 2.96 16.45 21.12
N ALA A 136 2.98 16.69 19.81
CA ALA A 136 3.23 15.66 18.79
C ALA A 136 4.74 15.61 18.51
N THR A 137 5.44 14.78 19.29
CA THR A 137 6.91 14.68 19.27
C THR A 137 7.46 13.77 18.15
N SER A 138 6.60 12.99 17.50
CA SER A 138 6.94 12.10 16.40
C SER A 138 5.83 12.06 15.35
N GLY A 139 6.15 11.45 14.21
CA GLY A 139 5.24 11.15 13.14
C GLY A 139 4.90 12.34 12.25
N VAL A 140 4.43 12.06 11.05
CA VAL A 140 3.85 13.08 10.17
C VAL A 140 2.35 13.19 10.44
N PRO A 141 1.72 14.38 10.30
CA PRO A 141 0.29 14.51 10.54
C PRO A 141 -0.51 13.59 9.60
N GLN A 142 -1.33 12.70 10.15
CA GLN A 142 -2.25 11.89 9.37
C GLN A 142 -3.23 12.83 8.63
N GLY A 143 -3.57 12.53 7.37
CA GLY A 143 -4.40 13.42 6.54
C GLY A 143 -3.73 14.70 6.04
N SER A 144 -2.42 14.88 6.28
CA SER A 144 -1.63 15.86 5.54
C SER A 144 -1.45 15.43 4.08
N VAL A 145 -1.39 16.41 3.19
CA VAL A 145 -1.05 16.20 1.77
C VAL A 145 0.45 15.95 1.64
N LEU A 146 1.25 16.55 2.52
CA LEU A 146 2.71 16.47 2.51
C LEU A 146 3.27 15.18 3.15
N GLY A 147 2.58 14.63 4.16
CA GLY A 147 3.02 13.46 4.92
C GLY A 147 3.39 12.25 4.07
N PRO A 148 2.61 11.86 3.06
CA PRO A 148 2.95 10.73 2.19
C PRO A 148 4.29 10.87 1.46
N VAL A 149 4.60 12.05 0.90
CA VAL A 149 5.87 12.30 0.21
C VAL A 149 7.05 12.27 1.17
N LEU A 150 6.88 12.90 2.35
CA LEU A 150 7.89 12.87 3.40
C LEU A 150 8.18 11.45 3.89
N PHE A 151 7.14 10.62 3.97
CA PHE A 151 7.28 9.21 4.34
C PHE A 151 8.00 8.39 3.27
N VAL A 152 7.66 8.57 1.99
CA VAL A 152 8.35 7.91 0.87
C VAL A 152 9.85 8.22 0.90
N MET A 153 10.24 9.48 1.07
CA MET A 153 11.64 9.87 1.18
C MET A 153 12.32 9.22 2.40
N TYR A 154 11.60 9.04 3.50
CA TYR A 154 12.14 8.47 4.71
C TYR A 154 12.41 6.97 4.57
N ILE A 155 11.45 6.21 4.03
CA ILE A 155 11.59 4.76 3.85
C ILE A 155 12.57 4.41 2.73
N ASP A 156 12.69 5.26 1.70
CA ASP A 156 13.64 5.07 0.60
C ASP A 156 15.10 5.08 1.09
N ILE A 157 15.44 5.93 2.07
CA ILE A 157 16.77 5.88 2.71
C ILE A 157 17.01 4.52 3.39
N CYS A 158 15.98 3.95 4.01
CA CYS A 158 16.10 2.66 4.68
C CYS A 158 16.29 1.52 3.68
N ILE A 159 15.61 1.56 2.53
CA ILE A 159 15.60 0.45 1.57
C ILE A 159 16.87 0.43 0.69
N ASN A 160 17.53 1.58 0.50
CA ASN A 160 18.73 1.70 -0.33
C ASN A 160 19.96 0.94 0.20
N VAL A 161 19.85 0.19 1.31
CA VAL A 161 20.89 -0.73 1.80
C VAL A 161 20.82 -2.12 1.18
N ILE A 162 19.67 -2.48 0.58
CA ILE A 162 19.51 -3.77 -0.14
C ILE A 162 20.27 -3.68 -1.44
N SER A 163 21.11 -4.69 -1.71
CA SER A 163 22.07 -4.63 -2.82
C SER A 163 22.09 -5.88 -3.69
N GLN A 164 21.59 -7.01 -3.19
CA GLN A 164 21.72 -8.32 -3.86
C GLN A 164 20.36 -8.95 -4.16
N THR A 165 19.32 -8.53 -3.45
CA THR A 165 17.96 -9.08 -3.52
C THR A 165 17.03 -8.08 -4.19
N ASP A 166 16.08 -8.56 -4.99
CA ASP A 166 15.03 -7.70 -5.53
C ASP A 166 14.07 -7.28 -4.42
N PHE A 167 13.48 -6.10 -4.58
CA PHE A 167 12.51 -5.59 -3.61
C PHE A 167 11.45 -4.74 -4.28
N ASP A 168 10.29 -4.66 -3.63
CA ASP A 168 9.21 -3.76 -4.02
C ASP A 168 8.56 -3.14 -2.79
N LEU A 169 8.21 -1.87 -2.88
CA LEU A 169 7.56 -1.12 -1.81
C LEU A 169 6.24 -0.53 -2.25
N PHE A 170 5.25 -0.59 -1.37
CA PHE A 170 4.05 0.21 -1.48
C PHE A 170 3.82 0.90 -0.15
N ALA A 171 4.26 2.16 -0.06
CA ALA A 171 4.30 2.87 1.21
C ALA A 171 5.16 2.08 2.22
N ASP A 172 4.57 1.59 3.31
CA ASP A 172 5.22 0.80 4.34
C ASP A 172 5.27 -0.69 4.04
N ASP A 173 4.41 -1.20 3.17
CA ASP A 173 4.43 -2.60 2.74
C ASP A 173 5.70 -2.86 1.94
N THR A 174 6.65 -3.55 2.55
CA THR A 174 7.97 -3.84 1.97
C THR A 174 8.10 -5.32 1.69
N LYS A 175 8.63 -5.65 0.52
CA LYS A 175 8.82 -7.03 0.07
C LYS A 175 10.24 -7.24 -0.41
N LEU A 176 10.87 -8.32 0.05
CA LEU A 176 12.11 -8.84 -0.54
C LEU A 176 11.76 -10.07 -1.35
N LEU A 177 12.29 -10.16 -2.56
CA LEU A 177 12.05 -11.27 -3.49
C LEU A 177 13.40 -11.80 -3.95
N GLY A 178 13.61 -13.10 -3.82
CA GLY A 178 14.86 -13.71 -4.26
C GLY A 178 14.71 -15.18 -4.57
N GLU A 179 15.60 -15.69 -5.41
CA GLU A 179 15.71 -17.13 -5.65
C GLU A 179 16.08 -17.83 -4.34
N ALA A 180 15.44 -18.97 -4.03
CA ALA A 180 15.70 -19.68 -2.78
C ALA A 180 17.16 -20.17 -2.68
N SER A 181 17.83 -20.39 -3.81
CA SER A 181 19.28 -20.68 -3.90
C SER A 181 20.15 -19.57 -3.33
N ALA A 182 19.66 -18.33 -3.30
CA ALA A 182 20.34 -17.14 -2.80
C ALA A 182 19.92 -16.77 -1.36
N SER A 183 19.46 -17.74 -0.56
CA SER A 183 19.00 -17.52 0.82
C SER A 183 20.03 -16.80 1.70
N SER A 184 21.32 -17.00 1.48
CA SER A 184 22.36 -16.27 2.22
C SER A 184 22.41 -14.78 1.88
N GLN A 185 22.14 -14.41 0.62
CA GLN A 185 22.09 -13.02 0.18
C GLN A 185 20.82 -12.35 0.69
N ILE A 186 19.68 -13.04 0.59
CA ILE A 186 18.39 -12.57 1.12
C ILE A 186 18.50 -12.30 2.62
N GLN A 187 19.10 -13.22 3.39
CA GLN A 187 19.32 -13.03 4.82
C GLN A 187 20.26 -11.85 5.11
N SER A 188 21.35 -11.70 4.34
CA SER A 188 22.29 -10.58 4.51
C SER A 188 21.63 -9.22 4.24
N ASP A 189 20.82 -9.10 3.19
CA ASP A 189 20.09 -7.86 2.87
C ASP A 189 18.97 -7.61 3.90
N LEU A 190 18.30 -8.64 4.40
CA LEU A 190 17.32 -8.54 5.47
C LEU A 190 17.95 -8.03 6.78
N ASP A 191 19.14 -8.52 7.13
CA ASP A 191 19.89 -8.07 8.31
C ASP A 191 20.32 -6.60 8.16
N ALA A 192 20.86 -6.23 6.99
CA ALA A 192 21.23 -4.84 6.69
C ALA A 192 20.02 -3.90 6.75
N LEU A 193 18.89 -4.31 6.18
CA LEU A 193 17.63 -3.57 6.26
C LEU A 193 17.16 -3.44 7.71
N THR A 194 17.22 -4.51 8.50
CA THR A 194 16.81 -4.50 9.91
C THR A 194 17.62 -3.50 10.71
N GLU A 195 18.95 -3.53 10.56
CA GLU A 195 19.84 -2.56 11.20
C GLU A 195 19.50 -1.14 10.75
N LYS A 196 19.25 -0.93 9.45
CA LYS A 196 18.93 0.39 8.92
C LYS A 196 17.60 0.92 9.43
N LEU A 197 16.56 0.08 9.52
CA LEU A 197 15.27 0.45 10.10
C LEU A 197 15.44 0.89 11.56
N GLU A 198 16.24 0.18 12.36
CA GLU A 198 16.54 0.54 13.74
C GLU A 198 17.34 1.85 13.83
N GLU A 199 18.37 2.00 13.00
CA GLU A 199 19.14 3.23 12.84
C GLU A 199 18.23 4.40 12.48
N TRP A 200 17.11 4.16 11.81
CA TRP A 200 16.08 5.15 11.44
C TRP A 200 14.84 5.13 12.35
N GLN A 201 14.90 4.50 13.53
CA GLN A 201 13.80 4.49 14.52
C GLN A 201 12.46 3.93 13.99
N LEU A 202 12.51 3.12 12.93
CA LEU A 202 11.41 2.29 12.50
C LEU A 202 11.53 0.92 13.16
N SER A 203 10.39 0.26 13.39
CA SER A 203 10.38 -1.05 14.03
C SER A 203 9.54 -2.02 13.21
N PRO A 204 10.12 -3.15 12.78
CA PRO A 204 9.33 -4.20 12.17
C PRO A 204 8.39 -4.83 13.19
N ASN A 205 7.22 -5.22 12.72
CA ASN A 205 6.25 -6.00 13.45
C ASN A 205 6.56 -7.48 13.25
N LEU A 206 7.50 -8.00 14.02
CA LEU A 206 8.03 -9.36 13.85
C LEU A 206 6.94 -10.45 13.85
N ALA A 207 5.82 -10.22 14.53
CA ALA A 207 4.69 -11.17 14.56
C ALA A 207 3.83 -11.16 13.28
N LYS A 208 3.95 -10.12 12.44
CA LYS A 208 3.27 -10.00 11.16
C LYS A 208 4.21 -10.08 9.96
N CYS A 209 5.52 -9.98 10.17
CA CYS A 209 6.48 -10.30 9.13
C CYS A 209 6.42 -11.81 8.83
N SER A 210 6.36 -12.16 7.56
CA SER A 210 6.23 -13.55 7.12
C SER A 210 7.05 -13.84 5.88
N VAL A 211 7.25 -15.13 5.60
CA VAL A 211 7.89 -15.61 4.39
C VAL A 211 6.94 -16.52 3.62
N ILE A 212 6.84 -16.32 2.31
CA ILE A 212 6.16 -17.22 1.37
C ILE A 212 7.22 -17.85 0.48
N GLN A 213 7.24 -19.18 0.46
CA GLN A 213 8.25 -19.95 -0.27
C GLN A 213 7.59 -20.71 -1.42
N LEU A 214 7.88 -20.30 -2.64
CA LEU A 214 7.24 -20.77 -3.86
C LEU A 214 8.18 -21.68 -4.67
N GLY A 215 7.57 -22.53 -5.50
CA GLY A 215 8.28 -23.38 -6.46
C GLY A 215 8.45 -24.83 -6.03
N ARG A 216 8.61 -25.71 -7.02
CA ARG A 216 8.81 -27.13 -6.78
C ARG A 216 10.19 -27.35 -6.17
N GLN A 217 10.29 -28.23 -5.17
CA GLN A 217 11.54 -28.55 -4.48
C GLN A 217 12.21 -27.35 -3.79
N ASN A 218 11.43 -26.35 -3.36
CA ASN A 218 11.96 -25.26 -2.53
C ASN A 218 12.59 -25.87 -1.24
N PRO A 219 13.84 -25.52 -0.88
CA PRO A 219 14.50 -26.04 0.32
C PRO A 219 13.89 -25.59 1.66
N MET A 220 12.97 -24.63 1.65
CA MET A 220 12.32 -24.08 2.84
C MET A 220 13.33 -23.51 3.84
N TYR A 221 14.15 -22.55 3.40
CA TYR A 221 15.11 -21.86 4.26
C TYR A 221 14.40 -21.02 5.33
N SER A 222 14.92 -21.04 6.57
CA SER A 222 14.45 -20.16 7.64
C SER A 222 15.17 -18.81 7.58
N TYR A 223 14.40 -17.73 7.65
CA TYR A 223 14.91 -16.36 7.71
C TYR A 223 14.70 -15.76 9.09
N LYS A 224 15.64 -14.93 9.54
CA LYS A 224 15.60 -14.31 10.86
C LYS A 224 15.60 -12.81 10.75
N MET A 225 14.81 -12.17 11.61
CA MET A 225 14.84 -10.72 11.80
C MET A 225 14.96 -10.43 13.29
N LYS A 226 16.01 -9.68 13.69
CA LYS A 226 16.37 -9.46 15.10
C LYS A 226 16.59 -10.75 15.90
N GLY A 227 17.11 -11.79 15.23
CA GLY A 227 17.33 -13.12 15.82
C GLY A 227 16.07 -13.97 16.04
N ILE A 228 14.89 -13.49 15.62
CA ILE A 228 13.62 -14.23 15.67
C ILE A 228 13.33 -14.78 14.27
N ASP A 229 13.00 -16.07 14.19
CA ASP A 229 12.58 -16.70 12.93
C ASP A 229 11.27 -16.08 12.44
N LEU A 230 11.22 -15.75 11.14
CA LEU A 230 10.02 -15.25 10.49
C LEU A 230 8.98 -16.35 10.35
N THR A 231 7.70 -15.96 10.38
CA THR A 231 6.62 -16.94 10.28
C THR A 231 6.46 -17.39 8.83
N GLU A 232 6.59 -18.69 8.59
CA GLU A 232 6.24 -19.28 7.30
C GLU A 232 4.73 -19.15 7.06
N SER A 233 4.37 -18.62 5.89
CA SER A 233 2.98 -18.44 5.50
C SER A 233 2.69 -19.13 4.18
N THR A 234 1.52 -19.75 4.12
CA THR A 234 1.03 -20.41 2.90
C THR A 234 0.13 -19.49 2.07
N CYS A 235 -0.24 -18.35 2.62
CA CYS A 235 -1.27 -17.47 2.11
C CYS A 235 -1.19 -16.11 2.79
N GLU A 236 -0.89 -15.05 2.05
CA GLU A 236 -0.86 -13.69 2.60
C GLU A 236 -1.69 -12.73 1.77
N LYS A 237 -2.25 -11.73 2.45
CA LYS A 237 -2.95 -10.64 1.79
C LYS A 237 -1.94 -9.54 1.47
N ASP A 238 -1.76 -9.29 0.19
CA ASP A 238 -0.88 -8.27 -0.35
C ASP A 238 -1.68 -7.25 -1.16
N LEU A 239 -1.68 -5.98 -0.72
CA LEU A 239 -2.39 -4.88 -1.36
C LEU A 239 -3.86 -5.16 -1.75
N GLY A 240 -4.53 -6.01 -0.97
CA GLY A 240 -5.92 -6.41 -1.20
C GLY A 240 -6.10 -7.73 -1.93
N VAL A 241 -5.05 -8.26 -2.57
CA VAL A 241 -5.04 -9.54 -3.28
C VAL A 241 -4.44 -10.62 -2.38
N ILE A 242 -4.88 -11.87 -2.54
CA ILE A 242 -4.32 -12.99 -1.76
C ILE A 242 -3.29 -13.71 -2.61
N LEU A 243 -2.05 -13.72 -2.14
CA LEU A 243 -0.96 -14.51 -2.68
C LEU A 243 -0.94 -15.86 -1.97
N SER A 244 -1.09 -16.95 -2.73
CA SER A 244 -1.07 -18.33 -2.21
C SER A 244 0.05 -19.16 -2.83
N LEU A 245 0.47 -20.22 -2.14
CA LEU A 245 1.53 -21.13 -2.62
C LEU A 245 1.26 -21.75 -3.99
N ASP A 246 -0.01 -21.96 -4.34
CA ASP A 246 -0.41 -22.51 -5.63
C ASP A 246 -0.55 -21.43 -6.73
N LEU A 247 -0.39 -20.15 -6.36
CA LEU A 247 -0.62 -18.96 -7.20
C LEU A 247 -1.98 -18.95 -7.89
N LYS A 248 -2.93 -19.73 -7.39
CA LYS A 248 -4.28 -19.79 -7.94
C LYS A 248 -5.13 -18.71 -7.27
N PRO A 249 -5.89 -17.93 -8.06
CA PRO A 249 -6.75 -16.89 -7.50
C PRO A 249 -7.97 -17.48 -6.76
N VAL A 250 -8.11 -18.80 -6.64
CA VAL A 250 -9.29 -19.48 -6.07
C VAL A 250 -9.61 -18.99 -4.66
N LYS A 251 -8.60 -18.84 -3.79
CA LYS A 251 -8.79 -18.31 -2.44
C LYS A 251 -9.24 -16.84 -2.45
N HIS A 252 -8.69 -16.04 -3.36
CA HIS A 252 -9.05 -14.64 -3.51
C HIS A 252 -10.49 -14.48 -4.02
N ILE A 253 -10.81 -15.15 -5.13
CA ILE A 253 -12.16 -15.16 -5.74
C ILE A 253 -13.18 -15.67 -4.72
N GLY A 254 -12.88 -16.75 -4.01
CA GLY A 254 -13.75 -17.31 -2.99
C GLY A 254 -13.98 -16.43 -1.76
N LEU A 255 -13.19 -15.37 -1.56
CA LEU A 255 -13.44 -14.37 -0.49
C LEU A 255 -14.14 -13.12 -1.02
N VAL A 256 -13.87 -12.71 -2.26
CA VAL A 256 -14.48 -11.53 -2.88
C VAL A 256 -15.92 -11.84 -3.32
N VAL A 257 -16.15 -12.95 -4.02
CA VAL A 257 -17.44 -13.28 -4.63
C VAL A 257 -18.56 -13.53 -3.60
N PRO A 258 -18.35 -14.25 -2.48
CA PRO A 258 -19.39 -14.38 -1.46
C PRO A 258 -19.68 -13.06 -0.74
N ALA A 259 -18.66 -12.23 -0.51
CA ALA A 259 -18.81 -10.94 0.17
C ALA A 259 -19.63 -9.93 -0.65
N GLU A 260 -19.60 -10.01 -1.98
CA GLU A 260 -20.44 -9.19 -2.87
C GLU A 260 -21.88 -9.70 -2.95
N LEU A 261 -22.12 -11.02 -2.87
CA LEU A 261 -23.48 -11.59 -2.83
C LEU A 261 -24.23 -11.28 -1.52
N ASP A 262 -23.52 -11.17 -0.39
CA ASP A 262 -24.13 -10.80 0.90
C ASP A 262 -24.52 -9.31 0.97
N CYS A 263 -24.03 -8.46 0.06
CA CYS A 263 -24.35 -7.03 0.03
C CYS A 263 -25.66 -6.72 -0.74
N ASP A 264 -26.14 -7.64 -1.58
CA ASP A 264 -27.40 -7.48 -2.34
C ASP A 264 -28.63 -8.11 -1.65
N GLU A 265 -28.47 -8.91 -0.59
CA GLU A 265 -29.60 -9.56 0.10
C GLU A 265 -30.37 -8.68 1.11
N SER A 266 -30.02 -7.39 1.25
CA SER A 266 -30.80 -6.47 2.11
C SER A 266 -32.09 -5.92 1.48
N LEU A 267 -32.45 -6.35 0.26
CA LEU A 267 -33.70 -6.03 -0.40
C LEU A 267 -34.39 -7.26 -1.02
N SER A 268 -34.94 -8.15 -0.18
CA SER A 268 -36.28 -8.75 -0.38
C SER A 268 -36.51 -9.93 0.58
N SER A 269 -37.25 -9.67 1.65
CA SER A 269 -37.88 -10.73 2.43
C SER A 269 -39.17 -11.19 1.72
N SER A 270 -39.14 -12.33 1.01
CA SER A 270 -40.17 -13.38 1.10
C SER A 270 -39.98 -14.51 0.08
N GLU A 271 -40.06 -15.73 0.59
CA GLU A 271 -40.37 -17.01 -0.08
C GLU A 271 -39.23 -18.03 -0.35
N ASN A 272 -39.64 -19.29 -0.28
CA ASN A 272 -38.99 -20.53 0.18
C ASN A 272 -38.12 -21.21 -0.92
N PRO A 273 -37.21 -22.16 -0.58
CA PRO A 273 -36.11 -22.57 -1.43
C PRO A 273 -36.48 -23.66 -2.44
N GLN A 274 -36.21 -23.40 -3.72
CA GLN A 274 -36.01 -24.46 -4.71
C GLN A 274 -34.65 -24.26 -5.39
N LYS A 275 -33.79 -25.26 -5.26
CA LYS A 275 -32.53 -25.43 -5.98
C LYS A 275 -32.73 -25.18 -7.49
N PRO A 276 -31.99 -24.27 -8.15
CA PRO A 276 -31.96 -24.24 -9.60
C PRO A 276 -30.79 -25.09 -10.14
N SER A 277 -31.10 -25.84 -11.19
CA SER A 277 -30.17 -26.61 -12.02
C SER A 277 -29.33 -25.70 -12.94
N LEU A 278 -28.23 -26.25 -13.45
CA LEU A 278 -27.13 -25.55 -14.11
C LEU A 278 -27.41 -24.92 -15.50
N ASP A 279 -28.65 -24.92 -16.01
CA ASP A 279 -28.91 -24.73 -17.45
C ASP A 279 -29.65 -23.42 -17.83
N LYS A 280 -29.44 -22.30 -17.12
CA LYS A 280 -30.12 -21.02 -17.43
C LYS A 280 -29.23 -19.77 -17.52
N TRP A 281 -27.96 -19.91 -17.89
CA TRP A 281 -27.04 -18.77 -18.08
C TRP A 281 -27.00 -18.21 -19.52
N LEU A 282 -28.15 -17.98 -20.16
CA LEU A 282 -28.17 -17.42 -21.52
C LEU A 282 -29.05 -16.19 -21.77
N ASP A 283 -29.51 -15.49 -20.74
CA ASP A 283 -30.14 -14.17 -20.95
C ASP A 283 -29.74 -13.19 -19.82
N LEU A 284 -28.79 -12.29 -20.11
CA LEU A 284 -28.50 -11.10 -19.29
C LEU A 284 -28.88 -9.84 -20.09
N PRO A 285 -29.64 -8.89 -19.50
CA PRO A 285 -29.94 -7.62 -20.15
C PRO A 285 -28.75 -6.64 -20.08
N SER A 286 -28.60 -5.87 -21.15
CA SER A 286 -27.57 -4.87 -21.37
C SER A 286 -27.77 -3.59 -20.54
N SER A 287 -27.29 -3.56 -19.30
CA SER A 287 -26.75 -2.34 -18.65
C SER A 287 -26.19 -2.68 -17.27
N GLY A 288 -24.88 -2.85 -17.19
CA GLY A 288 -24.16 -3.06 -15.94
C GLY A 288 -22.69 -3.26 -16.25
N SER A 289 -21.88 -2.21 -16.07
CA SER A 289 -20.45 -2.25 -16.31
C SER A 289 -19.76 -3.10 -15.24
N LEU A 290 -19.65 -4.40 -15.50
CA LEU A 290 -18.78 -5.33 -14.78
C LEU A 290 -17.36 -5.23 -15.36
N VAL A 291 -16.41 -4.80 -14.54
CA VAL A 291 -14.98 -4.92 -14.86
C VAL A 291 -14.56 -6.34 -14.50
N LEU A 292 -14.60 -7.23 -15.50
CA LEU A 292 -14.10 -8.59 -15.40
C LEU A 292 -12.62 -8.59 -15.81
N ILE A 293 -11.70 -8.74 -14.86
CA ILE A 293 -10.29 -9.02 -15.18
C ILE A 293 -10.17 -10.51 -15.47
N LEU A 294 -10.19 -10.87 -16.76
CA LEU A 294 -9.81 -12.20 -17.23
C LEU A 294 -8.31 -12.20 -17.52
N LEU A 295 -7.53 -12.91 -16.70
CA LEU A 295 -6.19 -13.36 -17.10
C LEU A 295 -6.35 -14.72 -17.78
N ALA A 296 -6.31 -14.73 -19.11
CA ALA A 296 -6.31 -15.95 -19.91
C ALA A 296 -4.90 -16.53 -20.01
N SER A 297 -4.79 -17.84 -19.76
CA SER A 297 -3.60 -18.64 -20.02
C SER A 297 -3.35 -18.83 -21.52
N SER A 298 -2.08 -18.70 -21.92
CA SER A 298 -1.46 -19.28 -23.11
C SER A 298 -2.28 -19.21 -24.42
N THR A 299 -2.26 -18.05 -25.06
CA THR A 299 -2.02 -17.78 -26.51
C THR A 299 -2.79 -16.52 -26.94
N ASN A 300 -2.03 -15.58 -27.52
CA ASN A 300 -2.44 -14.31 -28.15
C ASN A 300 -2.39 -13.03 -27.30
N ILE A 301 -2.12 -11.94 -28.03
CA ILE A 301 -1.37 -10.71 -27.69
C ILE A 301 -2.33 -9.49 -27.65
N VAL A 302 -2.10 -8.60 -26.67
CA VAL A 302 -2.37 -7.12 -26.61
C VAL A 302 -3.81 -6.60 -26.46
N ALA A 303 -4.04 -5.79 -25.40
CA ALA A 303 -4.34 -4.35 -25.49
C ALA A 303 -4.41 -3.68 -24.10
N ALA A 304 -3.54 -2.70 -23.86
CA ALA A 304 -3.61 -1.80 -22.71
C ALA A 304 -4.65 -0.69 -22.96
N ALA A 305 -5.45 -0.35 -21.96
CA ALA A 305 -6.27 0.86 -21.95
C ALA A 305 -6.16 1.57 -20.59
N SER A 306 -5.45 2.68 -20.59
CA SER A 306 -5.42 3.67 -19.51
C SER A 306 -6.74 4.43 -19.45
N PHE A 307 -7.24 4.77 -18.26
CA PHE A 307 -8.26 5.83 -18.13
C PHE A 307 -7.97 6.77 -16.96
N GLN A 308 -7.93 8.05 -17.31
CA GLN A 308 -7.75 9.22 -16.46
C GLN A 308 -9.01 9.46 -15.60
N LEU A 309 -8.81 9.76 -14.32
CA LEU A 309 -9.82 10.37 -13.46
C LEU A 309 -9.67 11.90 -13.54
N LEU A 310 -10.52 12.57 -14.32
CA LEU A 310 -10.81 13.99 -14.20
C LEU A 310 -12.27 14.15 -13.78
N GLY A 311 -12.49 14.35 -12.48
CA GLY A 311 -13.76 14.79 -11.93
C GLY A 311 -13.70 16.29 -11.69
N SER A 312 -14.34 17.08 -12.54
CA SER A 312 -14.82 18.42 -12.19
C SER A 312 -16.10 18.70 -12.97
N ILE A 313 -17.18 18.74 -12.20
CA ILE A 313 -18.56 19.04 -12.59
C ILE A 313 -18.62 20.47 -13.14
N LEU A 314 -19.17 20.63 -14.35
CA LEU A 314 -19.83 21.86 -14.75
C LEU A 314 -21.00 21.51 -15.67
N PHE A 315 -22.20 21.65 -15.09
CA PHE A 315 -23.47 21.70 -15.82
C PHE A 315 -23.40 22.81 -16.86
N LEU A 316 -23.57 22.48 -18.14
CA LEU A 316 -24.02 23.43 -19.15
C LEU A 316 -24.95 22.72 -20.14
N ASN A 317 -26.20 23.12 -20.02
CA ASN A 317 -27.40 22.75 -20.74
C ASN A 317 -27.29 23.19 -22.21
N MET A 318 -27.28 22.27 -23.18
CA MET A 318 -27.50 22.61 -24.60
C MET A 318 -28.14 21.43 -25.36
N GLY A 319 -29.42 21.60 -25.68
CA GLY A 319 -29.94 21.52 -27.05
C GLY A 319 -29.77 20.21 -27.82
N VAL A 320 -30.87 19.45 -27.88
CA VAL A 320 -31.16 18.50 -28.96
C VAL A 320 -30.98 19.20 -30.32
N LEU A 321 -30.06 18.73 -31.15
CA LEU A 321 -30.06 19.01 -32.59
C LEU A 321 -30.08 17.70 -33.38
N HIS A 322 -31.19 17.50 -34.07
CA HIS A 322 -31.43 16.45 -35.05
C HIS A 322 -30.41 16.52 -36.19
N VAL A 323 -29.82 15.36 -36.52
CA VAL A 323 -29.10 15.15 -37.78
C VAL A 323 -30.12 14.86 -38.88
N ALA A 324 -30.25 15.77 -39.84
CA ALA A 324 -30.87 15.47 -41.13
C ALA A 324 -29.77 15.35 -42.19
N ARG A 325 -29.78 14.21 -42.88
CA ARG A 325 -28.97 13.92 -44.07
C ARG A 325 -29.36 14.84 -45.23
N THR A 326 -28.39 15.54 -45.81
CA THR A 326 -27.82 15.38 -47.17
C THR A 326 -26.74 16.43 -47.36
#